data_AF-A0A8K0G7L9-F1
#
_entry.id   AF-A0A8K0G7L9-F1
#
_cell.length_a   1.000
_cell.length_b   1.000
_cell.length_c   1.000
_cell.angle_alpha   90.00
_cell.angle_beta   90.00
_cell.angle_gamma   90.00
#
_symmetry.space_group_name_H-M   'P 1'
#
loop_
_entity.id
_entity.type
_entity.pdbx_description
1 polymer ?
#
loop_
_entity_poly.entity_id
_entity_poly.type
_entity_poly.pdbx_seq_one_letter_code
_entity_poly.pdbx_strand_id
1 'polypeptide(L)'
;MERLRMFAVEYSKGESEKDDKSKQIILKEFDTTYLPDWTVCGIDISDDIILGGERTAYDEFPWVVAIVYKNKQNEKTDIKCGGSLINNRFVLTSASCSTYEWQPIEVRLGEWNVTSDPDCSYCDPVQVVKIEKIIVHANYSSLNKNNDIALLRLEKDVEFT
;
A
#
# COMPACT_ATOMS: atom_id res chain seq x y z
N MET A 1 -17.93 15.58 21.34
CA MET A 1 -16.81 14.73 20.88
C MET A 1 -16.87 14.70 19.37
N GLU A 2 -16.13 15.60 18.74
CA GLU A 2 -16.07 15.75 17.30
C GLU A 2 -15.31 14.58 16.68
N ARG A 3 -15.97 13.88 15.76
CA ARG A 3 -15.36 12.82 14.95
C ARG A 3 -14.35 13.45 14.01
N LEU A 4 -13.10 12.98 14.04
CA LEU A 4 -12.13 13.25 12.98
C LEU A 4 -12.74 12.81 11.64
N ARG A 5 -13.13 13.79 10.83
CA ARG A 5 -13.44 13.57 9.42
C ARG A 5 -12.10 13.33 8.75
N MET A 6 -11.91 12.14 8.17
CA MET A 6 -10.87 11.94 7.17
C MET A 6 -10.99 13.07 6.15
N PHE A 7 -9.88 13.74 5.88
CA PHE A 7 -9.79 14.80 4.89
C PHE A 7 -10.22 14.24 3.53
N ALA A 8 -11.45 14.55 3.12
CA ALA A 8 -11.74 14.62 1.70
C ALA A 8 -10.77 15.64 1.13
N VAL A 9 -9.95 15.23 0.16
CA VAL A 9 -9.14 16.16 -0.62
C VAL A 9 -10.12 16.98 -1.46
N GLU A 10 -10.64 18.07 -0.91
CA GLU A 10 -11.35 19.08 -1.68
C GLU A 10 -10.33 19.78 -2.59
N TYR A 11 -10.32 19.40 -3.86
CA TYR A 11 -9.49 20.04 -4.87
C TYR A 11 -10.11 21.41 -5.18
N SER A 12 -9.55 22.46 -4.58
CA SER A 12 -9.91 23.84 -4.94
C SER A 12 -9.47 24.11 -6.38
N LYS A 13 -10.46 24.39 -7.25
CA LYS A 13 -10.25 24.85 -8.63
C LYS A 13 -9.55 26.22 -8.57
N GLY A 14 -8.25 26.22 -8.81
CA GLY A 14 -7.44 27.41 -9.09
C GLY A 14 -6.70 27.22 -10.42
N GLU A 15 -6.91 28.15 -11.34
CA GLU A 15 -6.60 28.08 -12.77
C GLU A 15 -5.10 28.00 -13.12
N SER A 16 -4.74 27.12 -14.07
CA SER A 16 -4.33 27.54 -15.42
C SER A 16 -4.18 26.31 -16.31
N GLU A 17 -4.98 26.29 -17.38
CA GLU A 17 -5.01 25.27 -18.41
C GLU A 17 -3.68 25.20 -19.17
N LYS A 18 -2.97 24.08 -19.03
CA LYS A 18 -2.19 23.51 -20.12
C LYS A 18 -2.37 22.00 -20.10
N ASP A 19 -2.92 21.49 -21.20
CA ASP A 19 -3.19 20.08 -21.50
C ASP A 19 -1.98 19.19 -21.20
N ASP A 20 -1.96 18.60 -20.01
CA ASP A 20 -1.08 17.50 -19.68
C ASP A 20 -1.89 16.21 -19.74
N LYS A 21 -1.81 15.53 -20.90
CA LYS A 21 -2.50 14.25 -21.16
C LYS A 21 -2.24 13.20 -20.07
N SER A 22 -1.14 13.32 -19.32
CA SER A 22 -0.83 12.40 -18.21
C SER A 22 -1.75 12.59 -17.00
N LYS A 23 -2.20 13.82 -16.70
CA LYS A 23 -3.17 14.11 -15.64
C LYS A 23 -4.57 13.59 -15.98
N GLN A 24 -4.94 13.65 -17.26
CA GLN A 24 -6.22 13.14 -17.74
C GLN A 24 -6.29 11.60 -17.71
N ILE A 25 -5.15 10.91 -17.83
CA ILE A 25 -5.06 9.46 -17.69
C ILE A 25 -5.27 9.05 -16.22
N ILE A 26 -4.64 9.74 -15.28
CA ILE A 26 -4.76 9.42 -13.84
C ILE A 26 -6.18 9.67 -13.32
N LEU A 27 -6.83 10.78 -13.70
CA LEU A 27 -8.18 11.10 -13.24
C LEU A 27 -9.28 10.23 -13.87
N LYS A 28 -9.01 9.55 -14.99
CA LYS A 28 -9.94 8.61 -15.60
C LYS A 28 -9.86 7.20 -15.01
N GLU A 29 -8.82 6.87 -14.23
CA GLU A 29 -8.63 5.56 -13.61
C GLU A 29 -9.19 5.45 -12.18
N PHE A 30 -9.50 6.56 -11.50
CA PHE A 30 -10.11 6.53 -10.17
C PHE A 30 -11.64 6.65 -10.27
N ASP A 31 -12.27 5.59 -10.76
CA ASP A 31 -13.69 5.35 -10.53
C ASP A 31 -13.88 4.95 -9.05
N THR A 32 -14.88 5.52 -8.39
CA THR A 32 -15.21 5.22 -6.98
C THR A 32 -15.63 3.77 -6.76
N THR A 33 -15.90 3.01 -7.83
CA THR A 33 -16.08 1.55 -7.79
C THR A 33 -14.83 0.78 -7.35
N TYR A 34 -13.64 1.40 -7.38
CA TYR A 34 -12.39 0.75 -6.97
C TYR A 34 -12.16 0.74 -5.47
N LEU A 35 -12.88 1.53 -4.67
CA LEU A 35 -12.71 1.47 -3.22
C LEU A 35 -13.66 0.43 -2.62
N PRO A 36 -13.18 -0.42 -1.69
CA PRO A 36 -14.03 -1.36 -0.99
C PRO A 36 -15.12 -0.63 -0.21
N ASP A 37 -16.27 -1.28 -0.04
CA ASP A 37 -17.31 -0.77 0.86
C ASP A 37 -16.76 -0.71 2.29
N TRP A 38 -17.25 0.26 3.07
CA TRP A 38 -16.84 0.42 4.46
C TRP A 38 -17.15 -0.80 5.33
N THR A 39 -18.09 -1.67 4.92
CA THR A 39 -18.40 -2.92 5.60
C THR A 39 -17.36 -4.02 5.37
N VAL A 40 -16.38 -3.83 4.49
CA VAL A 40 -15.34 -4.84 4.17
C VAL A 40 -13.91 -4.31 4.32
N CYS A 41 -13.73 -3.04 4.70
CA CYS A 41 -12.41 -2.44 4.92
C CYS A 41 -12.25 -1.92 6.35
N GLY A 42 -11.02 -1.92 6.87
CA GLY A 42 -10.73 -1.38 8.21
C GLY A 42 -11.35 -2.17 9.37
N ILE A 43 -11.68 -3.45 9.13
CA ILE A 43 -12.14 -4.36 10.17
C ILE A 43 -10.91 -4.83 10.95
N ASP A 44 -10.71 -4.25 12.12
CA ASP A 44 -9.75 -4.72 13.10
C ASP A 44 -10.44 -5.74 14.01
N ILE A 45 -9.76 -6.86 14.29
CA ILE A 45 -10.25 -7.89 15.21
C ILE A 45 -9.82 -7.63 16.67
N SER A 46 -9.03 -6.58 16.91
CA SER A 46 -8.47 -6.20 18.20
C SER A 46 -9.04 -4.87 18.71
N ASP A 47 -9.42 -4.85 19.99
CA ASP A 47 -9.80 -3.63 20.73
C ASP A 47 -8.67 -3.18 21.69
N ASP A 48 -7.47 -3.79 21.59
CA ASP A 48 -6.40 -3.61 22.57
C ASP A 48 -5.52 -2.38 22.29
N ILE A 49 -5.12 -1.69 23.36
CA ILE A 49 -4.20 -0.54 23.31
C ILE A 49 -2.78 -1.04 23.57
N ILE A 50 -1.96 -1.07 22.52
CA ILE A 50 -0.55 -1.49 22.61
C ILE A 50 0.33 -0.29 23.02
N LEU A 51 1.00 -0.38 24.18
CA LEU A 51 2.04 0.57 24.61
C LEU A 51 3.43 -0.04 24.42
N GLY A 52 4.25 0.51 23.52
CA GLY A 52 5.63 0.06 23.29
C GLY A 52 5.81 -1.00 22.21
N GLY A 53 4.72 -1.45 21.58
CA GLY A 53 4.70 -2.44 20.51
C GLY A 53 4.86 -3.87 21.04
N GLU A 54 3.96 -4.75 20.64
CA GLU A 54 4.06 -6.19 20.89
C GLU A 54 3.78 -6.97 19.61
N ARG A 55 4.05 -8.28 19.62
CA ARG A 55 3.76 -9.13 18.48
C ARG A 55 2.25 -9.20 18.31
N THR A 56 1.77 -8.90 17.11
CA THR A 56 0.34 -8.94 16.80
C THR A 56 -0.20 -10.36 16.86
N ALA A 57 -1.51 -10.50 17.03
CA ALA A 57 -2.19 -11.74 16.71
C ALA A 57 -2.09 -12.03 15.19
N TYR A 58 -2.30 -13.29 14.83
CA TYR A 58 -2.52 -13.66 13.43
C TYR A 58 -3.76 -12.93 12.89
N ASP A 59 -3.67 -12.38 11.68
CA ASP A 59 -4.73 -11.60 11.01
C ASP A 59 -5.27 -10.37 11.74
N GLU A 60 -4.52 -9.81 12.69
CA GLU A 60 -4.93 -8.59 13.42
C GLU A 60 -5.07 -7.37 12.48
N PHE A 61 -4.13 -7.22 11.54
CA PHE A 61 -4.11 -6.11 10.59
C PHE A 61 -4.01 -6.64 9.15
N PRO A 62 -5.10 -7.17 8.57
CA PRO A 62 -5.06 -7.91 7.32
C PRO A 62 -4.67 -7.05 6.10
N TRP A 63 -4.79 -5.72 6.21
CA TRP A 63 -4.35 -4.79 5.18
C TRP A 63 -2.83 -4.53 5.19
N VAL A 64 -2.07 -5.02 6.17
CA VAL A 64 -0.61 -4.81 6.21
C VAL A 64 0.05 -5.58 5.06
N VAL A 65 0.90 -4.89 4.32
CA VAL A 65 1.60 -5.43 3.17
C VAL A 65 3.09 -5.33 3.38
N ALA A 66 3.82 -6.42 3.19
CA ALA A 66 5.28 -6.39 3.09
C ALA A 66 5.70 -6.20 1.63
N ILE A 67 6.58 -5.22 1.36
CA ILE A 67 7.05 -4.91 0.01
C ILE A 67 8.46 -5.50 -0.16
N VAL A 68 8.59 -6.41 -1.12
CA VAL A 68 9.84 -7.10 -1.44
C VAL A 68 10.56 -6.36 -2.55
N TYR A 69 11.85 -6.16 -2.34
CA TYR A 69 12.74 -5.44 -3.23
C TYR A 69 13.79 -6.36 -3.79
N LYS A 70 14.17 -6.13 -5.05
CA LYS A 70 15.35 -6.74 -5.69
C LYS A 70 16.45 -5.70 -5.84
N ASN A 71 17.64 -6.02 -5.38
CA ASN A 71 18.84 -5.23 -5.61
C ASN A 71 19.26 -5.35 -7.09
N LYS A 72 19.47 -4.21 -7.76
CA LYS A 72 19.80 -4.20 -9.19
C LYS A 72 21.22 -4.67 -9.53
N GLN A 73 22.14 -4.68 -8.57
CA GLN A 73 23.55 -5.03 -8.79
C GLN A 73 23.85 -6.50 -8.52
N ASN A 74 23.28 -7.07 -7.46
CA ASN A 74 23.61 -8.42 -6.99
C ASN A 74 22.39 -9.37 -6.92
N GLU A 75 21.23 -8.92 -7.41
CA GLU A 75 19.98 -9.69 -7.46
C GLU A 75 19.42 -10.15 -6.11
N LYS A 76 20.02 -9.73 -4.98
CA LYS A 76 19.52 -10.05 -3.64
C LYS A 76 18.11 -9.49 -3.45
N THR A 77 17.23 -10.29 -2.86
CA THR A 77 15.91 -9.84 -2.42
C THR A 77 15.88 -9.50 -0.93
N ASP A 78 15.06 -8.53 -0.56
CA ASP A 78 14.89 -8.10 0.84
C ASP A 78 13.55 -7.38 1.04
N ILE A 79 12.96 -7.47 2.23
CA ILE A 79 11.79 -6.67 2.59
C ILE A 79 12.30 -5.35 3.15
N LYS A 80 11.92 -4.22 2.53
CA LYS A 80 12.44 -2.90 2.93
C LYS A 80 11.39 -1.89 3.35
N CYS A 81 10.15 -2.09 2.93
CA CYS A 81 9.04 -1.20 3.25
C CYS A 81 7.76 -2.00 3.52
N GLY A 82 6.85 -1.36 4.23
CA GLY A 82 5.47 -1.79 4.36
C GLY A 82 4.53 -0.94 3.52
N GLY A 83 3.30 -1.40 3.36
CA GLY A 83 2.20 -0.66 2.78
C GLY A 83 0.86 -1.09 3.37
N SER A 84 -0.21 -0.51 2.84
CA SER A 84 -1.58 -0.85 3.21
C SER A 84 -2.38 -1.20 1.96
N LEU A 85 -3.01 -2.37 1.95
CA LEU A 85 -3.96 -2.74 0.90
C LEU A 85 -5.20 -1.85 1.01
N ILE A 86 -5.47 -1.07 -0.04
CA ILE A 86 -6.62 -0.14 -0.06
C ILE A 86 -7.79 -0.65 -0.89
N ASN A 87 -7.55 -1.65 -1.74
CA ASN A 87 -8.54 -2.44 -2.47
C ASN A 87 -7.87 -3.72 -2.99
N ASN A 88 -8.57 -4.54 -3.77
CA ASN A 88 -8.02 -5.81 -4.28
C ASN A 88 -6.86 -5.64 -5.29
N ARG A 89 -6.48 -4.42 -5.69
CA ARG A 89 -5.55 -4.17 -6.79
C ARG A 89 -4.46 -3.13 -6.49
N PHE A 90 -4.57 -2.40 -5.39
CA PHE A 90 -3.71 -1.28 -5.06
C PHE A 90 -3.24 -1.33 -3.60
N VAL A 91 -1.95 -1.07 -3.43
CA VAL A 91 -1.30 -0.88 -2.13
C VAL A 91 -0.85 0.57 -2.01
N LEU A 92 -1.22 1.20 -0.90
CA LEU A 92 -0.75 2.52 -0.50
C LEU A 92 0.58 2.38 0.25
N THR A 93 1.55 3.23 -0.08
CA THR A 93 2.86 3.26 0.55
C THR A 93 3.45 4.67 0.53
N SER A 94 4.62 4.88 1.12
CA SER A 94 5.37 6.12 0.95
C SER A 94 6.05 6.18 -0.43
N ALA A 95 6.25 7.39 -0.96
CA ALA A 95 7.05 7.62 -2.16
C ALA A 95 8.54 7.35 -1.92
N SER A 96 9.03 7.59 -0.70
CA SER A 96 10.39 7.33 -0.26
C SER A 96 10.75 5.84 -0.30
N CYS A 97 9.77 4.95 -0.27
CA CYS A 97 9.93 3.51 -0.52
C CYS A 97 10.27 3.19 -2.00
N SER A 98 10.12 4.13 -2.94
CA SER A 98 10.55 3.93 -4.33
C SER A 98 12.03 4.30 -4.48
N THR A 99 12.94 3.34 -4.27
CA THR A 99 14.39 3.60 -4.31
C THR A 99 15.03 3.24 -5.66
N TYR A 100 16.17 3.86 -5.98
CA TYR A 100 16.87 3.62 -7.25
C TYR A 100 17.65 2.30 -7.29
N GLU A 101 18.31 1.92 -6.19
CA GLU A 101 19.16 0.71 -6.13
C GLU A 101 18.36 -0.57 -5.85
N TRP A 102 17.29 -0.43 -5.08
CA TRP A 102 16.38 -1.50 -4.71
C TRP A 102 15.05 -1.26 -5.40
N GLN A 103 14.71 -2.14 -6.33
CA GLN A 103 13.46 -2.05 -7.07
C GLN A 103 12.37 -2.83 -6.33
N PRO A 104 11.23 -2.22 -5.97
CA PRO A 104 10.05 -2.98 -5.56
C PRO A 104 9.64 -3.92 -6.70
N ILE A 105 9.50 -5.21 -6.41
CA ILE A 105 9.16 -6.23 -7.42
C ILE A 105 7.84 -6.93 -7.13
N GLU A 106 7.53 -7.15 -5.87
CA GLU A 106 6.34 -7.88 -5.43
C GLU A 106 5.94 -7.43 -4.03
N VAL A 107 4.71 -7.76 -3.66
CA VAL A 107 4.14 -7.57 -2.34
C VAL A 107 3.76 -8.93 -1.75
N ARG A 108 3.79 -9.03 -0.43
CA ARG A 108 3.27 -10.16 0.35
C ARG A 108 2.11 -9.68 1.22
N LEU A 109 0.98 -10.37 1.13
CA LEU A 109 -0.24 -10.08 1.91
C LEU A 109 -0.60 -11.31 2.76
N GLY A 110 -1.18 -11.08 3.95
CA GLY A 110 -1.45 -12.15 4.92
C GLY A 110 -0.18 -12.71 5.60
N GLU A 111 0.94 -11.98 5.49
CA GLU A 111 2.22 -12.35 6.13
C GLU A 111 2.21 -11.93 7.60
N TRP A 112 2.38 -12.89 8.52
CA TRP A 112 2.48 -12.63 9.95
C TRP A 112 3.90 -12.82 10.47
N ASN A 113 4.64 -13.82 9.98
CA ASN A 113 6.01 -14.06 10.40
C ASN A 113 6.93 -14.41 9.23
N VAL A 114 7.64 -13.40 8.74
CA VAL A 114 8.60 -13.46 7.62
C VAL A 114 9.74 -14.48 7.76
N THR A 115 9.88 -15.12 8.93
CA THR A 115 10.88 -16.16 9.20
C THR A 115 10.33 -17.59 9.10
N SER A 116 9.02 -17.76 8.91
CA SER A 116 8.31 -19.03 8.77
C SER A 116 7.39 -19.03 7.56
N ASP A 117 7.22 -20.20 6.94
CA ASP A 117 6.18 -20.45 5.94
C ASP A 117 5.92 -21.97 5.91
N PRO A 118 4.73 -22.46 6.30
CA PRO A 118 3.54 -21.69 6.73
C PRO A 118 3.68 -21.12 8.15
N ASP A 119 2.94 -20.05 8.42
CA ASP A 119 2.93 -19.37 9.73
C ASP A 119 2.24 -20.19 10.84
N CYS A 120 1.25 -21.01 10.48
CA CYS A 120 0.62 -21.97 11.38
C CYS A 120 -0.06 -23.13 10.62
N SER A 121 -0.59 -24.14 11.34
CA SER A 121 -1.19 -25.33 10.72
C SER A 121 -2.53 -25.11 10.03
N TYR A 122 -3.23 -24.02 10.33
CA TYR A 122 -4.58 -23.69 9.80
C TYR A 122 -4.68 -22.25 9.29
N CYS A 123 -3.54 -21.61 9.03
CA CYS A 123 -3.46 -20.25 8.53
C CYS A 123 -3.61 -20.25 7.01
N ASP A 124 -4.21 -19.21 6.46
CA ASP A 124 -4.20 -18.98 5.03
C ASP A 124 -2.77 -18.73 4.53
N PRO A 125 -2.43 -19.18 3.31
CA PRO A 125 -1.11 -18.98 2.75
C PRO A 125 -0.88 -17.51 2.38
N VAL A 126 0.37 -17.07 2.53
CA VAL A 126 0.79 -15.72 2.11
C VAL A 126 0.55 -15.54 0.61
N GLN A 127 -0.17 -14.49 0.24
CA GLN A 127 -0.39 -14.13 -1.16
C GLN A 127 0.79 -13.28 -1.65
N VAL A 128 1.54 -13.80 -2.63
CA VAL A 128 2.66 -13.09 -3.27
C VAL A 128 2.24 -12.57 -4.64
N VAL A 129 2.21 -11.25 -4.80
CA VAL A 129 1.74 -10.61 -6.04
C VAL A 129 2.76 -9.61 -6.56
N LYS A 130 3.08 -9.71 -7.86
CA LYS A 130 4.01 -8.79 -8.52
C LYS A 130 3.43 -7.39 -8.65
N ILE A 131 4.31 -6.40 -8.70
CA ILE A 131 3.95 -5.00 -8.90
C ILE A 131 3.93 -4.70 -10.41
N GLU A 132 2.77 -4.30 -10.92
CA GLU A 132 2.58 -3.87 -12.32
C GLU A 132 3.13 -2.45 -12.54
N LYS A 133 2.82 -1.54 -11.61
CA LYS A 133 3.15 -0.12 -11.75
C LYS A 133 3.33 0.55 -10.40
N ILE A 134 4.32 1.45 -10.32
CA ILE A 134 4.55 2.33 -9.17
C ILE A 134 4.14 3.75 -9.58
N ILE A 135 3.22 4.35 -8.83
CA ILE A 135 2.67 5.69 -9.09
C ILE A 135 3.07 6.58 -7.91
N VAL A 136 4.17 7.30 -8.08
CA VAL A 136 4.63 8.28 -7.08
C VAL A 136 3.84 9.57 -7.21
N HIS A 137 3.49 10.20 -6.09
CA HIS A 137 2.84 11.51 -6.12
C HIS A 137 3.67 12.53 -6.92
N ALA A 138 3.04 13.22 -7.86
CA ALA A 138 3.73 14.10 -8.82
C ALA A 138 4.56 15.22 -8.18
N ASN A 139 4.14 15.68 -7.00
CA ASN A 139 4.82 16.72 -6.21
C ASN A 139 5.68 16.15 -5.07
N TYR A 140 6.01 14.85 -5.07
CA TYR A 140 6.91 14.28 -4.07
C TYR A 140 8.29 14.94 -4.17
N SER A 141 8.82 15.36 -3.03
CA SER A 141 10.15 15.94 -2.92
C SER A 141 11.01 15.08 -2.01
N SER A 142 12.05 14.47 -2.57
CA SER A 142 12.99 13.63 -1.80
C SER A 142 13.81 14.41 -0.77
N LEU A 143 13.96 15.73 -0.97
CA LEU A 143 14.74 16.65 -0.12
C LEU A 143 14.04 16.94 1.21
N ASN A 144 12.75 17.29 1.17
CA ASN A 144 11.99 17.69 2.35
C ASN A 144 10.86 16.73 2.72
N LYS A 145 10.70 15.63 1.97
CA LYS A 145 9.67 14.59 2.17
C LYS A 145 8.24 15.09 2.04
N ASN A 146 8.01 16.23 1.39
CA ASN A 146 6.65 16.67 1.07
C ASN A 146 5.99 15.70 0.10
N ASN A 147 4.71 15.43 0.33
CA ASN A 147 3.89 14.49 -0.46
C ASN A 147 4.51 13.09 -0.55
N ASP A 148 4.99 12.57 0.58
CA ASP A 148 5.59 11.23 0.67
C ASP A 148 4.52 10.12 0.60
N ILE A 149 3.90 9.97 -0.57
CA ILE A 149 2.83 9.03 -0.83
C ILE A 149 2.95 8.46 -2.25
N ALA A 150 2.73 7.16 -2.38
CA ALA A 150 2.74 6.45 -3.64
C ALA A 150 1.74 5.29 -3.64
N LEU A 151 1.33 4.87 -4.83
CA LEU A 151 0.49 3.70 -5.04
C LEU A 151 1.27 2.63 -5.81
N LEU A 152 1.13 1.38 -5.39
CA LEU A 152 1.56 0.21 -6.12
C LEU A 152 0.33 -0.45 -6.73
N ARG A 153 0.26 -0.49 -8.05
CA ARG A 153 -0.74 -1.30 -8.76
C ARG A 153 -0.21 -2.72 -8.88
N LEU A 154 -0.99 -3.69 -8.46
CA LEU A 154 -0.64 -5.11 -8.50
C LEU A 154 -0.87 -5.69 -9.91
N GLU A 155 -0.15 -6.74 -10.29
CA GLU A 155 -0.32 -7.41 -11.59
C GLU A 155 -1.64 -8.19 -11.69
N LYS A 156 -2.15 -8.64 -10.53
CA LYS A 156 -3.40 -9.39 -10.40
C LYS A 156 -4.20 -8.90 -9.19
N ASP A 157 -5.48 -9.21 -9.21
CA ASP A 157 -6.36 -8.97 -8.07
C ASP A 157 -5.99 -9.93 -6.93
N VAL A 158 -6.01 -9.42 -5.70
CA VAL A 158 -5.84 -10.16 -4.44
C VAL A 158 -7.22 -10.62 -3.97
N GLU A 159 -7.29 -11.82 -3.41
CA GLU A 159 -8.51 -12.34 -2.78
C GLU A 159 -8.55 -11.90 -1.31
N PHE A 160 -9.67 -11.33 -0.86
CA PHE A 160 -9.89 -11.07 0.56
C PHE A 160 -10.29 -12.37 1.24
N THR A 161 -9.56 -12.75 2.27
CA THR A 161 -9.77 -13.97 3.07
C THR A 161 -10.08 -13.60 4.51
#